data_AF-A0A1X9MDX2-F1
#
_entry.id   AF-A0A1X9MDX2-F1
#
_cell.length_a   1.000
_cell.length_b   1.000
_cell.length_c   1.000
_cell.angle_alpha   90.00
_cell.angle_beta   90.00
_cell.angle_gamma   90.00
#
_symmetry.space_group_name_H-M   'P 1'
#
loop_
_entity.id
_entity.type
_entity.pdbx_description
1 polymer ?
#
loop_
_entity_poly.entity_id
_entity_poly.type
_entity_poly.pdbx_seq_one_letter_code
_entity_poly.pdbx_strand_id
1 'polypeptide(L)'
;MRIPAYIKTSVEEWLEGFKFSGEIKVRFSETDGFGHLNNTNAFVYFEEVRTDFFKHLGFMQKWTSLEYEAMIVVADLQCDYIKQVHFDERLTVSVKVNDIGRSSLDLHYVALNAQNDICLIGRGTVVQINKETGLSLAWDDDFKMLFKQA
;
A
#
# COMPACT_ATOMS: atom_id res chain seq x y z
N MET A 1 4.69 -18.25 12.21
CA MET A 1 4.15 -17.39 11.13
C MET A 1 5.08 -17.49 9.94
N ARG A 2 4.58 -17.79 8.73
CA ARG A 2 5.43 -17.79 7.53
C ARG A 2 5.57 -16.35 7.06
N ILE A 3 6.79 -15.81 7.13
CA ILE A 3 7.09 -14.48 6.61
C ILE A 3 7.36 -14.59 5.10
N PRO A 4 6.77 -13.72 4.27
CA PRO A 4 6.98 -13.77 2.83
C PRO A 4 8.44 -13.57 2.43
N ALA A 5 8.89 -14.27 1.38
CA ALA A 5 10.31 -14.35 1.01
C ALA A 5 10.91 -13.02 0.50
N TYR A 6 10.08 -12.02 0.16
CA TYR A 6 10.52 -10.69 -0.24
C TYR A 6 10.90 -9.80 0.95
N ILE A 7 10.49 -10.17 2.17
CA ILE A 7 10.97 -9.53 3.39
C ILE A 7 12.33 -10.15 3.73
N LYS A 8 13.39 -9.35 3.61
CA LYS A 8 14.79 -9.81 3.75
C LYS A 8 15.39 -9.56 5.14
N THR A 9 14.75 -8.73 5.94
CA THR A 9 15.15 -8.35 7.30
C THR A 9 14.38 -9.17 8.33
N SER A 10 14.63 -8.94 9.63
CA SER A 10 13.70 -9.42 10.65
C SER A 10 12.33 -8.74 10.51
N VAL A 11 11.30 -9.35 11.11
CA VAL A 11 9.95 -8.78 11.10
C VAL A 11 9.93 -7.46 11.86
N GLU A 12 10.66 -7.39 12.97
CA GLU A 12 10.78 -6.20 13.81
C GLU A 12 11.39 -5.03 13.03
N GLU A 13 12.55 -5.27 12.39
CA GLU A 13 13.21 -4.27 11.54
C GLU A 13 12.33 -3.85 10.36
N TRP A 14 11.62 -4.82 9.75
CA TRP A 14 10.69 -4.52 8.67
C TRP A 14 9.52 -3.63 9.12
N LEU A 15 8.94 -3.91 10.30
CA LEU A 15 7.87 -3.14 10.91
C LEU A 15 8.32 -1.71 11.28
N GLU A 16 9.53 -1.55 11.82
CA GLU A 16 10.08 -0.23 12.17
C GLU A 16 10.23 0.71 10.96
N GLY A 17 10.36 0.15 9.76
CA GLY A 17 10.44 0.91 8.52
C GLY A 17 9.12 1.55 8.06
N PHE A 18 7.98 1.23 8.67
CA PHE A 18 6.70 1.87 8.34
C PHE A 18 6.55 3.17 9.12
N LYS A 19 6.49 4.30 8.41
CA LYS A 19 6.33 5.65 9.01
C LYS A 19 4.97 6.29 8.76
N PHE A 20 4.17 5.72 7.86
CA PHE A 20 2.83 6.18 7.54
C PHE A 20 1.80 5.07 7.73
N SER A 21 0.68 5.41 8.36
CA SER A 21 -0.44 4.50 8.60
C SER A 21 -1.79 5.22 8.54
N GLY A 22 -2.83 4.44 8.31
CA GLY A 22 -4.23 4.83 8.40
C GLY A 22 -5.03 3.81 9.22
N GLU A 23 -6.12 4.27 9.80
CA GLU A 23 -7.03 3.43 10.59
C GLU A 23 -8.24 3.02 9.74
N ILE A 24 -8.48 1.72 9.62
CA ILE A 24 -9.58 1.17 8.84
C ILE A 24 -10.47 0.32 9.76
N LYS A 25 -11.76 0.63 9.76
CA LYS A 25 -12.77 -0.16 10.47
C LYS A 25 -13.48 -1.09 9.49
N VAL A 26 -13.48 -2.38 9.79
CA VAL A 26 -14.13 -3.41 8.95
C VAL A 26 -15.64 -3.22 8.98
N ARG A 27 -16.21 -2.99 7.79
CA ARG A 27 -17.65 -2.80 7.60
C ARG A 27 -18.34 -4.14 7.44
N PHE A 28 -19.63 -4.18 7.78
CA PHE A 28 -20.44 -5.39 7.62
C PHE A 28 -20.43 -5.91 6.18
N SER A 29 -20.56 -5.01 5.21
CA SER A 29 -20.53 -5.32 3.77
C SER A 29 -19.20 -5.87 3.25
N GLU A 30 -18.13 -5.78 4.05
CA GLU A 30 -16.80 -6.24 3.68
C GLU A 30 -16.53 -7.68 4.18
N THR A 31 -17.44 -8.25 4.96
CA THR A 31 -17.40 -9.66 5.38
C THR A 31 -18.05 -10.57 4.35
N ASP A 32 -17.58 -11.82 4.26
CA ASP A 32 -18.17 -12.85 3.41
C ASP A 32 -19.07 -13.82 4.19
N GLY A 33 -19.67 -14.79 3.48
CA GLY A 33 -20.58 -15.77 4.07
C GLY A 33 -19.94 -16.72 5.10
N PHE A 34 -18.62 -16.69 5.26
CA PHE A 34 -17.89 -17.45 6.28
C PHE A 34 -17.59 -16.63 7.54
N GLY A 35 -18.02 -15.36 7.58
CA GLY A 35 -18.00 -14.53 8.79
C GLY A 35 -16.71 -13.76 9.05
N HIS A 36 -15.80 -13.73 8.07
CA HIS A 36 -14.56 -12.95 8.11
C HIS A 36 -14.48 -11.99 6.95
N LEU A 37 -13.52 -11.06 7.01
CA LEU A 37 -13.20 -10.13 5.95
C LEU A 37 -13.03 -10.88 4.62
N ASN A 38 -13.78 -10.49 3.60
CA ASN A 38 -13.62 -11.02 2.27
C ASN A 38 -12.21 -10.68 1.75
N ASN A 39 -11.55 -11.66 1.15
CA ASN A 39 -10.16 -11.52 0.70
C ASN A 39 -9.93 -10.28 -0.20
N THR A 40 -10.88 -9.92 -1.08
CA THR A 40 -10.65 -8.81 -2.02
C THR A 40 -10.51 -7.46 -1.32
N ASN A 41 -11.08 -7.31 -0.12
CA ASN A 41 -11.04 -6.06 0.64
C ASN A 41 -9.65 -5.71 1.19
N ALA A 42 -8.73 -6.69 1.29
CA ALA A 42 -7.34 -6.39 1.65
C ALA A 42 -6.71 -5.38 0.66
N PHE A 43 -7.01 -5.52 -0.63
CA PHE A 43 -6.48 -4.63 -1.67
C PHE A 43 -7.13 -3.25 -1.65
N VAL A 44 -8.40 -3.16 -1.24
CA VAL A 44 -9.09 -1.88 -1.01
C VAL A 44 -8.43 -1.14 0.14
N TYR A 45 -8.08 -1.84 1.22
CA TYR A 45 -7.40 -1.24 2.37
C TYR A 45 -5.99 -0.76 2.03
N PHE A 46 -5.24 -1.54 1.24
CA PHE A 46 -3.93 -1.14 0.73
C PHE A 46 -4.02 0.06 -0.22
N GLU A 47 -5.08 0.15 -1.04
CA GLU A 47 -5.34 1.31 -1.89
C GLU A 47 -5.65 2.56 -1.08
N GLU A 48 -6.52 2.46 -0.07
CA GLU A 48 -6.91 3.58 0.79
C GLU A 48 -5.68 4.19 1.46
N VAL A 49 -4.87 3.38 2.16
CA VAL A 49 -3.65 3.87 2.82
C VAL A 49 -2.61 4.39 1.82
N ARG A 50 -2.42 3.72 0.67
CA ARG A 50 -1.48 4.17 -0.38
C ARG A 50 -1.90 5.54 -0.93
N THR A 51 -3.19 5.71 -1.16
CA THR A 51 -3.74 6.97 -1.67
C THR A 51 -3.49 8.10 -0.69
N ASP A 52 -3.73 7.86 0.61
CA ASP A 52 -3.49 8.85 1.66
C ASP A 52 -2.00 9.13 1.87
N PHE A 53 -1.15 8.11 1.76
CA PHE A 53 0.31 8.26 1.76
C PHE A 53 0.77 9.18 0.62
N PHE A 54 0.28 8.96 -0.60
CA PHE A 54 0.62 9.82 -1.73
C PHE A 54 0.01 11.22 -1.64
N LYS A 55 -1.15 11.39 -1.00
CA LYS A 55 -1.67 12.73 -0.67
C LYS A 55 -0.76 13.44 0.32
N HIS A 56 -0.29 12.73 1.36
CA HIS A 56 0.61 13.27 2.37
C HIS A 56 1.93 13.76 1.75
N LEU A 57 2.46 13.05 0.76
CA LEU A 57 3.65 13.45 0.00
C LEU A 57 3.37 14.55 -1.06
N GLY A 58 2.12 15.01 -1.21
CA GLY A 58 1.74 16.05 -2.18
C GLY A 58 1.59 15.59 -3.63
N PHE A 59 1.69 14.28 -3.89
CA PHE A 59 1.72 13.73 -5.24
C PHE A 59 0.36 13.60 -5.90
N MET A 60 -0.67 13.28 -5.11
CA MET A 60 -2.02 13.10 -5.66
C MET A 60 -2.54 14.35 -6.37
N GLN A 61 -2.12 15.55 -5.94
CA GLN A 61 -2.48 16.81 -6.59
C GLN A 61 -1.91 16.89 -8.01
N LYS A 62 -0.67 16.42 -8.22
CA LYS A 62 -0.07 16.32 -9.56
C LYS A 62 -0.80 15.28 -10.40
N TRP A 63 -0.91 14.03 -9.94
CA TRP A 63 -1.49 12.94 -10.76
C TRP A 63 -2.96 13.16 -11.13
N THR A 64 -3.74 13.80 -10.27
CA THR A 64 -5.17 14.11 -10.54
C THR A 64 -5.38 15.41 -11.32
N SER A 65 -4.35 16.23 -11.52
CA SER A 65 -4.43 17.42 -12.37
C SER A 65 -4.64 17.05 -13.83
N LEU A 66 -5.49 17.80 -14.54
CA LEU A 66 -5.70 17.67 -15.98
C LEU A 66 -4.48 18.12 -16.78
N GLU A 67 -3.67 19.03 -16.23
CA GLU A 67 -2.50 19.59 -16.91
C GLU A 67 -1.25 18.71 -16.77
N TYR A 68 -1.26 17.78 -15.80
CA TYR A 68 -0.13 16.88 -15.59
C TYR A 68 -0.25 15.64 -16.48
N GLU A 69 0.75 15.38 -17.30
CA GLU A 69 0.73 14.31 -18.31
C GLU A 69 0.81 12.90 -17.73
N ALA A 70 1.19 12.75 -16.45
CA ALA A 70 1.45 11.44 -15.85
C ALA A 70 0.34 10.98 -14.91
N MET A 71 0.14 9.67 -14.84
CA MET A 71 -0.71 9.00 -13.85
C MET A 71 0.01 7.78 -13.28
N ILE A 72 -0.43 7.33 -12.11
CA ILE A 72 0.01 6.08 -11.50
C ILE A 72 -0.99 4.97 -11.76
N VAL A 73 -0.48 3.79 -12.08
CA VAL A 73 -1.26 2.56 -12.21
C VAL A 73 -0.62 1.46 -11.39
N VAL A 74 -1.46 0.57 -10.86
CA VAL A 74 -1.02 -0.61 -10.12
C VAL A 74 -0.61 -1.67 -11.15
N ALA A 75 0.64 -2.12 -11.09
CA ALA A 75 1.18 -3.15 -11.99
C ALA A 75 1.08 -4.56 -11.41
N ASP A 76 1.25 -4.72 -10.09
CA ASP A 76 0.98 -5.96 -9.37
C ASP A 76 0.54 -5.69 -7.92
N LEU A 77 -0.20 -6.64 -7.35
CA LEU A 77 -0.59 -6.67 -5.95
C LEU A 77 -0.57 -8.10 -5.43
N GLN A 78 -0.14 -8.25 -4.18
CA GLN A 78 -0.10 -9.52 -3.49
C GLN A 78 -0.38 -9.32 -2.00
N CYS A 79 -1.12 -10.25 -1.39
CA CYS A 79 -1.45 -10.25 0.03
C CYS A 79 -1.29 -11.66 0.61
N ASP A 80 -0.64 -11.76 1.76
CA ASP A 80 -0.62 -12.92 2.65
C ASP A 80 -1.59 -12.67 3.81
N TYR A 81 -2.57 -13.58 3.97
CA TYR A 81 -3.57 -13.51 5.04
C TYR A 81 -3.07 -14.30 6.24
N ILE A 82 -2.59 -13.59 7.26
CA ILE A 82 -1.90 -14.17 8.41
C ILE A 82 -2.86 -14.53 9.53
N LYS A 83 -3.84 -13.66 9.80
CA LYS A 83 -4.86 -13.83 10.82
C LYS A 83 -6.21 -13.38 10.27
N GLN A 84 -7.27 -14.11 10.62
CA GLN A 84 -8.63 -13.73 10.25
C GLN A 84 -8.99 -12.39 10.90
N VAL A 85 -9.72 -11.58 10.15
CA VAL A 85 -10.24 -10.28 10.56
C VAL A 85 -11.76 -10.34 10.48
N HIS A 86 -12.45 -9.85 11.49
CA HIS A 86 -13.91 -9.92 11.59
C HIS A 86 -14.56 -8.54 11.52
N PHE A 87 -15.89 -8.57 11.40
CA PHE A 87 -16.72 -7.38 11.49
C PHE A 87 -16.39 -6.53 12.73
N ASP A 88 -16.43 -5.21 12.58
CA ASP A 88 -16.23 -4.20 13.63
C ASP A 88 -14.81 -4.09 14.17
N GLU A 89 -13.88 -4.97 13.78
CA GLU A 89 -12.46 -4.81 14.08
C GLU A 89 -11.89 -3.54 13.46
N ARG A 90 -10.91 -2.95 14.15
CA ARG A 90 -10.11 -1.83 13.65
C ARG A 90 -8.71 -2.32 13.34
N LEU A 91 -8.24 -1.98 12.15
CA LEU A 91 -6.91 -2.27 11.68
C LEU A 91 -6.13 -0.98 11.52
N THR A 92 -4.91 -0.96 12.05
CA THR A 92 -3.88 -0.01 11.64
C THR A 92 -3.23 -0.57 10.39
N VAL A 93 -3.48 0.05 9.25
CA VAL A 93 -2.89 -0.34 7.96
C VAL A 93 -1.78 0.63 7.63
N SER A 94 -0.58 0.12 7.36
CA SER A 94 0.61 0.91 7.08
C SER A 94 1.15 0.62 5.70
N VAL A 95 1.82 1.61 5.11
CA VAL A 95 2.49 1.50 3.80
C VAL A 95 3.87 2.12 3.89
N LYS A 96 4.83 1.55 3.15
CA LYS A 96 6.16 2.15 2.96
C LYS A 96 6.70 1.88 1.56
N VAL A 97 7.62 2.72 1.12
CA VAL A 97 8.43 2.46 -0.07
C VAL A 97 9.50 1.42 0.27
N ASN A 98 9.56 0.35 -0.52
CA ASN A 98 10.57 -0.70 -0.36
C ASN A 98 11.70 -0.54 -1.38
N ASP A 99 11.37 -0.25 -2.64
CA ASP A 99 12.35 0.03 -3.68
C ASP A 99 11.85 1.08 -4.69
N ILE A 100 12.78 1.83 -5.30
CA ILE A 100 12.49 2.90 -6.25
C ILE A 100 13.18 2.58 -7.58
N GLY A 101 12.38 2.23 -8.59
CA GLY A 101 12.84 2.03 -9.96
C GLY A 101 12.88 3.34 -10.76
N ARG A 102 13.06 3.22 -12.09
CA ARG A 102 13.05 4.39 -13.00
C ARG A 102 11.68 5.09 -13.04
N SER A 103 10.61 4.31 -13.14
CA SER A 103 9.22 4.75 -13.23
C SER A 103 8.29 3.88 -12.39
N SER A 104 8.85 3.11 -11.45
CA SER A 104 8.13 2.18 -10.58
C SER A 104 8.49 2.40 -9.11
N LEU A 105 7.57 2.03 -8.22
CA LEU A 105 7.82 1.88 -6.79
C LEU A 105 7.32 0.50 -6.37
N ASP A 106 8.16 -0.25 -5.67
CA ASP A 106 7.70 -1.42 -4.92
C ASP A 106 7.31 -0.93 -3.52
N LEU A 107 6.07 -1.21 -3.14
CA LEU A 107 5.47 -0.81 -1.88
C LEU A 107 5.22 -2.05 -1.02
N HIS A 108 5.48 -1.92 0.27
CA HIS A 108 5.10 -2.91 1.28
C HIS A 108 3.93 -2.40 2.11
N TYR A 109 3.11 -3.33 2.59
CA TYR A 109 1.94 -3.08 3.42
C TYR A 109 1.91 -4.03 4.61
N VAL A 110 1.38 -3.55 5.73
CA VAL A 110 1.03 -4.38 6.88
C VAL A 110 -0.29 -3.90 7.47
N ALA A 111 -1.14 -4.83 7.90
CA ALA A 111 -2.31 -4.52 8.71
C ALA A 111 -2.18 -5.18 10.08
N LEU A 112 -2.25 -4.38 11.13
CA LEU A 112 -2.22 -4.81 12.52
C LEU A 112 -3.60 -4.64 13.15
N ASN A 113 -4.04 -5.59 13.97
CA ASN A 113 -5.25 -5.41 14.78
C ASN A 113 -4.94 -4.59 16.06
N ALA A 114 -5.95 -4.37 16.89
CA ALA A 114 -5.82 -3.64 18.16
C ALA A 114 -4.86 -4.29 19.19
N GLN A 115 -4.47 -5.55 19.00
CA GLN A 115 -3.49 -6.25 19.83
C GLN A 115 -2.07 -6.18 19.25
N ASN A 116 -1.86 -5.45 18.13
CA ASN A 116 -0.63 -5.43 17.34
C ASN A 116 -0.27 -6.78 16.71
N ASP A 117 -1.23 -7.68 16.56
CA ASP A 117 -1.01 -8.90 15.78
C ASP A 117 -1.04 -8.58 14.30
N ILE A 118 -0.11 -9.15 13.53
CA ILE A 118 -0.12 -9.06 12.07
C ILE A 118 -1.30 -9.86 11.51
N CYS A 119 -2.22 -9.16 10.87
CA CYS A 119 -3.37 -9.74 10.18
C CYS A 119 -3.10 -9.93 8.69
N LEU A 120 -2.55 -8.92 8.03
CA LEU A 120 -2.27 -8.92 6.60
C LEU A 120 -0.82 -8.44 6.35
N ILE A 121 -0.14 -9.09 5.42
CA ILE A 121 1.14 -8.63 4.87
C ILE A 121 0.94 -8.48 3.37
N GLY A 122 1.31 -7.34 2.80
CA GLY A 122 1.14 -7.08 1.38
C GLY A 122 2.37 -6.49 0.71
N ARG A 123 2.43 -6.67 -0.61
CA ARG A 123 3.30 -5.88 -1.48
C ARG A 123 2.57 -5.51 -2.77
N GLY A 124 3.07 -4.51 -3.45
CA GLY A 124 2.64 -4.21 -4.81
C GLY A 124 3.51 -3.18 -5.49
N THR A 125 3.58 -3.27 -6.81
CA THR A 125 4.26 -2.27 -7.64
C THR A 125 3.26 -1.28 -8.19
N VAL A 126 3.56 0.01 -8.04
CA VAL A 126 2.94 1.06 -8.84
C VAL A 126 3.92 1.55 -9.89
N VAL A 127 3.39 1.90 -11.07
CA VAL A 127 4.17 2.48 -12.16
C VAL A 127 3.56 3.79 -12.60
N GLN A 128 4.42 4.76 -12.92
CA GLN A 128 4.00 5.99 -13.56
C GLN A 128 4.07 5.84 -15.08
N ILE A 129 2.98 6.23 -15.72
CA ILE A 129 2.83 6.22 -17.16
C ILE A 129 2.30 7.56 -17.64
N ASN A 130 2.61 7.91 -18.89
CA ASN A 130 2.00 9.03 -19.57
C ASN A 130 0.53 8.68 -19.91
N LYS A 131 -0.40 9.59 -19.60
CA LYS A 131 -1.85 9.42 -19.71
C LYS A 131 -2.32 9.15 -21.14
N GLU A 132 -1.67 9.75 -22.13
CA GLU A 132 -2.07 9.65 -23.53
C GLU A 132 -1.50 8.41 -24.21
N THR A 133 -0.22 8.12 -23.96
CA THR A 133 0.51 7.05 -24.66
C THR A 133 0.44 5.71 -23.93
N GLY A 134 0.16 5.71 -22.63
CA GLY A 134 0.25 4.53 -21.77
C GLY A 134 1.68 4.03 -21.52
N LEU A 135 2.70 4.75 -22.01
CA LEU A 135 4.10 4.36 -21.87
C LEU A 135 4.69 4.84 -20.53
N SER A 136 5.68 4.11 -20.03
CA SER A 136 6.38 4.45 -18.77
C SER A 136 6.98 5.85 -18.82
N LEU A 137 6.71 6.66 -17.79
CA LEU A 137 7.30 7.98 -17.61
C LEU A 137 8.12 8.00 -16.31
N ALA A 138 9.38 8.40 -16.41
CA ALA A 138 10.30 8.37 -15.27
C ALA A 138 9.86 9.31 -14.15
N TRP A 139 10.20 8.96 -12.91
CA TRP A 139 10.06 9.88 -11.77
C TRP A 139 10.97 11.10 -11.98
N ASP A 140 10.44 12.30 -11.70
CA ASP A 140 11.29 13.48 -11.53
C ASP A 140 12.13 13.36 -10.23
N ASP A 141 13.12 14.23 -10.08
CA ASP A 141 14.04 14.16 -8.95
C ASP A 141 13.37 14.53 -7.62
N ASP A 142 12.34 15.38 -7.64
CA ASP A 142 11.55 15.75 -6.46
C ASP A 142 10.78 14.53 -5.92
N PHE A 143 10.12 13.77 -6.81
CA PHE A 143 9.48 12.51 -6.47
C PHE A 143 10.46 11.55 -5.81
N LYS A 144 11.61 11.30 -6.44
CA LYS A 144 12.62 10.37 -5.89
C LYS A 144 13.15 10.81 -4.54
N MET A 145 13.35 12.11 -4.33
CA MET A 145 13.83 12.64 -3.05
C MET A 145 12.80 12.40 -1.95
N LEU A 146 11.52 12.70 -2.22
CA LEU A 146 10.43 12.51 -1.27
C LEU A 146 10.17 11.04 -0.96
N PHE A 147 10.21 10.14 -1.96
CA PHE A 147 10.08 8.70 -1.74
C PHE A 147 11.17 8.12 -0.82
N LYS A 148 12.40 8.64 -0.88
CA LYS A 148 13.50 8.17 -0.03
C LYS A 148 13.39 8.61 1.43
N GLN A 149 12.60 9.65 1.70
CA GLN A 149 12.40 10.20 3.04
C GLN A 149 11.15 9.63 3.72
N ALA A 150 10.32 8.91 2.97
CA ALA A 150 8.98 8.46 3.35
C ALA A 150 8.95 7.03 3.90
#